data_AF-A0A2Z5N7C9-F1
#
_entry.id   AF-A0A2Z5N7C9-F1
#
_cell.length_a   1.000
_cell.length_b   1.000
_cell.length_c   1.000
_cell.angle_alpha   90.00
_cell.angle_beta   90.00
_cell.angle_gamma   90.00
#
_symmetry.space_group_name_H-M   'P 1'
#
loop_
_entity.id
_entity.type
_entity.pdbx_description
1 polymer ?
#
loop_
_entity_poly.entity_id
_entity_poly.type
_entity_poly.pdbx_seq_one_letter_code
_entity_poly.pdbx_strand_id
1 'polypeptide(L)'
;MTSKSGEIHIGISSWRHDGWRGTFDPKGLKQAAELRYASGRMQTIEINGTHYSLQAFDSWLHGYEQTPPGFTFRHAARQQSAL
;
A
#
# COMPACT_ATOMS: atom_id res chain seq x y z
N MET A 1 -15.78 -12.60 -31.44
CA MET A 1 -15.91 -12.17 -30.04
C MET A 1 -14.55 -11.70 -29.56
N THR A 2 -14.31 -10.40 -29.47
CA THR A 2 -13.07 -9.88 -28.87
C THR A 2 -13.23 -9.90 -27.35
N SER A 3 -12.47 -10.75 -26.67
CA SER A 3 -12.41 -10.74 -25.21
C SER A 3 -11.89 -9.37 -24.74
N LYS A 4 -12.57 -8.77 -23.77
CA LYS A 4 -12.11 -7.53 -23.15
C LYS A 4 -10.95 -7.90 -22.21
N SER A 5 -9.74 -7.48 -22.55
CA SER A 5 -8.58 -7.66 -21.67
C SER A 5 -8.71 -6.75 -20.45
N GLY A 6 -8.59 -7.32 -19.25
CA GLY A 6 -8.51 -6.56 -17.99
C GLY A 6 -7.08 -6.21 -17.62
N GLU A 7 -6.91 -5.19 -16.79
CA GLU A 7 -5.61 -4.83 -16.21
C GLU A 7 -5.42 -5.59 -14.89
N ILE A 8 -4.30 -6.30 -14.75
CA ILE A 8 -3.95 -7.05 -13.53
C ILE A 8 -2.88 -6.28 -12.78
N HIS A 9 -3.14 -5.97 -11.51
CA HIS A 9 -2.16 -5.36 -10.61
C HIS A 9 -1.75 -6.36 -9.53
N ILE A 10 -0.44 -6.58 -9.38
CA ILE A 10 0.14 -7.40 -8.31
C ILE A 10 0.68 -6.47 -7.22
N GLY A 11 0.35 -6.81 -5.98
CA GLY A 11 0.68 -5.98 -4.83
C GLY A 11 0.74 -6.75 -3.52
N ILE A 12 0.89 -5.99 -2.44
CA ILE A 12 1.03 -6.48 -1.06
C ILE A 12 -0.02 -5.84 -0.15
N SER A 13 -0.34 -6.52 0.95
CA SER A 13 -1.42 -6.09 1.85
C SER A 13 -1.02 -4.98 2.83
N SER A 14 0.27 -4.65 2.95
CA SER A 14 0.83 -3.59 3.80
C SER A 14 2.27 -3.30 3.38
N TRP A 15 2.85 -2.20 3.84
CA TRP A 15 4.27 -1.88 3.69
C TRP A 15 5.04 -1.80 5.00
N ARG A 16 4.33 -1.74 6.14
CA ARG A 16 4.94 -1.68 7.48
C ARG A 16 4.86 -3.05 8.13
N HIS A 17 5.91 -3.85 7.96
CA HIS A 17 6.03 -5.16 8.59
C HIS A 17 7.47 -5.39 9.03
N ASP A 18 7.70 -5.54 10.34
CA ASP A 18 9.07 -5.60 10.89
C ASP A 18 9.90 -6.76 10.31
N GLY A 19 9.25 -7.89 9.99
CA GLY A 19 9.91 -9.05 9.36
C GLY A 19 10.41 -8.83 7.93
N TRP A 20 10.07 -7.70 7.31
CA TRP A 20 10.57 -7.33 5.98
C TRP A 20 11.91 -6.60 6.02
N ARG A 21 12.26 -6.01 7.17
CA ARG A 21 13.53 -5.30 7.33
C ARG A 21 14.70 -6.28 7.22
N GLY A 22 15.53 -6.08 6.20
CA GLY A 22 16.67 -6.94 5.88
C GLY A 22 16.33 -8.12 4.96
N THR A 23 15.07 -8.30 4.56
CA THR A 23 14.66 -9.35 3.60
C THR A 23 14.08 -8.72 2.33
N PHE A 24 12.97 -7.98 2.47
CA PHE A 24 12.37 -7.19 1.39
C PHE A 24 12.92 -5.76 1.39
N ASP A 25 12.89 -5.11 2.56
CA ASP A 25 13.46 -3.78 2.76
C ASP A 25 14.97 -3.88 3.00
N PRO A 26 15.80 -3.00 2.39
CA PRO A 26 17.23 -3.04 2.59
C PRO A 26 17.57 -2.77 4.05
N LYS A 27 18.64 -3.43 4.53
CA LYS A 27 19.12 -3.21 5.89
C LYS A 27 19.46 -1.72 6.09
N GLY A 28 18.93 -1.13 7.16
CA GLY A 28 19.16 0.28 7.49
C GLY A 28 18.23 1.27 6.77
N LEU A 29 17.27 0.80 5.97
CA LEU A 29 16.22 1.66 5.44
C LEU A 29 15.43 2.30 6.60
N LYS A 30 15.29 3.63 6.59
CA LYS A 30 14.47 4.34 7.56
C LYS A 30 13.00 3.94 7.36
N GLN A 31 12.27 3.69 8.45
CA GLN A 31 10.84 3.32 8.39
C GLN A 31 10.01 4.32 7.57
N ALA A 32 10.32 5.62 7.69
CA ALA A 32 9.65 6.67 6.91
C ALA A 32 9.82 6.54 5.39
N ALA A 33 10.82 5.80 4.91
CA ALA A 33 11.09 5.56 3.50
C ALA A 33 10.57 4.20 2.99
N GLU A 34 10.01 3.35 3.87
CA GLU A 34 9.50 2.01 3.49
C GLU A 34 8.40 2.11 2.42
N LEU A 35 7.51 3.11 2.50
CA LEU A 35 6.45 3.30 1.49
C LEU A 35 7.02 3.62 0.11
N ARG A 36 7.96 4.56 0.03
CA ARG A 36 8.65 4.90 -1.22
C ARG A 36 9.38 3.70 -1.81
N TYR A 37 10.02 2.91 -0.94
CA TYR A 37 10.76 1.72 -1.37
C TYR A 37 9.83 0.63 -1.93
N ALA A 38 8.74 0.34 -1.22
CA ALA A 38 7.76 -0.68 -1.59
C ALA A 38 6.98 -0.27 -2.86
N SER A 39 6.51 0.98 -2.93
CA SER A 39 5.78 1.50 -4.10
C SER A 39 6.63 1.60 -5.37
N GLY A 40 7.96 1.66 -5.25
CA GLY A 40 8.87 1.52 -6.39
C GLY A 40 9.02 0.09 -6.93
N ARG A 41 8.46 -0.92 -6.25
CA ARG A 41 8.60 -2.35 -6.59
C ARG A 41 7.27 -3.05 -6.84
N MET A 42 6.17 -2.51 -6.30
CA MET A 42 4.82 -3.06 -6.44
C MET A 42 3.98 -2.13 -7.30
N GLN A 43 2.94 -2.68 -7.94
CA GLN A 43 1.98 -1.87 -8.71
C GLN A 43 0.90 -1.28 -7.82
N THR A 44 0.61 -1.97 -6.71
CA THR A 44 -0.42 -1.58 -5.77
C THR A 44 -0.09 -2.04 -4.36
N ILE A 45 -0.58 -1.30 -3.37
CA ILE A 45 -0.52 -1.67 -1.96
C ILE A 45 -1.92 -1.51 -1.39
N GLU A 46 -2.40 -2.54 -0.70
CA GLU A 46 -3.63 -2.45 0.10
C GLU A 46 -3.33 -1.73 1.41
N ILE A 47 -4.25 -0.85 1.80
CA ILE A 47 -4.14 -0.14 3.06
C ILE A 47 -5.20 -0.64 4.02
N ASN A 48 -4.71 -1.26 5.11
CA ASN A 48 -5.54 -1.79 6.18
C ASN A 48 -5.71 -0.83 7.37
N GLY A 49 -4.99 0.30 7.38
CA GLY A 49 -5.00 1.26 8.49
C GLY A 49 -6.39 1.81 8.81
N THR A 50 -7.26 1.90 7.80
CA THR A 50 -8.67 2.32 7.94
C THR A 50 -9.52 1.37 8.79
N HIS A 51 -9.06 0.13 9.00
CA HIS A 51 -9.72 -0.81 9.92
C HIS A 51 -9.54 -0.40 11.38
N TYR A 52 -8.42 0.25 11.72
CA TYR A 52 -8.03 0.58 13.10
C TYR A 52 -8.32 2.04 13.46
N SER A 53 -8.17 2.98 12.53
CA SER A 53 -8.57 4.38 12.67
C SER A 53 -8.58 5.11 11.31
N LEU A 54 -9.40 6.14 11.17
CA LEU A 54 -9.28 7.06 10.03
C LEU A 54 -8.01 7.90 10.23
N GLN A 55 -7.01 7.72 9.37
CA GLN A 55 -5.87 8.64 9.36
C GLN A 55 -6.31 10.01 8.86
N ALA A 56 -5.69 11.06 9.40
CA ALA A 56 -5.86 12.42 8.91
C ALA A 56 -5.53 12.50 7.41
N PHE A 57 -6.26 13.33 6.68
CA PHE A 57 -6.08 13.53 5.25
C PHE A 57 -4.63 13.89 4.87
N ASP A 58 -3.98 14.75 5.67
CA ASP A 58 -2.60 15.16 5.41
C ASP A 58 -1.61 14.00 5.49
N SER A 59 -1.83 13.05 6.40
CA SER A 59 -1.02 11.82 6.49
C SER A 59 -1.17 10.95 5.25
N TRP A 60 -2.39 10.88 4.69
CA TRP A 60 -2.65 10.18 3.43
C TRP A 60 -1.95 10.85 2.26
N LEU A 61 -2.10 12.17 2.16
CA LEU A 61 -1.51 12.95 1.08
C LEU A 61 0.01 12.84 1.11
N HIS A 62 0.62 13.01 2.28
CA HIS A 62 2.06 12.88 2.44
C HIS A 62 2.57 11.48 2.10
N GLY A 63 1.81 10.43 2.43
CA GLY A 63 2.13 9.08 2.01
C GLY A 63 2.02 8.89 0.49
N TYR A 64 0.95 9.41 -0.12
CA TYR A 64 0.72 9.34 -1.56
C TYR A 64 1.82 10.02 -2.37
N GLU A 65 2.28 11.20 -1.94
CA GLU A 65 3.39 11.96 -2.55
C GLU A 65 4.72 11.19 -2.58
N GLN A 66 4.87 10.15 -1.76
CA GLN A 66 6.06 9.31 -1.76
C GLN A 66 6.02 8.18 -2.80
N THR A 67 4.91 8.00 -3.51
CA THR A 67 4.72 6.94 -4.50
C THR A 67 4.96 7.41 -5.94
N PRO A 68 5.37 6.52 -6.87
CA PRO A 68 5.53 6.89 -8.27
C PRO A 68 4.22 7.33 -8.94
N PRO A 69 4.29 8.13 -10.03
CA PRO A 69 3.12 8.46 -10.83
C PRO A 69 2.36 7.20 -11.28
N GLY A 70 1.04 7.22 -11.16
CA GLY A 70 0.18 6.08 -11.54
C GLY A 70 0.10 4.95 -10.50
N PHE A 71 0.81 5.07 -9.37
CA PHE A 71 0.68 4.11 -8.27
C PHE A 71 -0.73 4.15 -7.67
N THR A 72 -1.34 2.97 -7.51
CA THR A 72 -2.72 2.85 -7.04
C THR A 72 -2.75 2.18 -5.68
N PHE A 73 -3.37 2.83 -4.70
CA PHE A 73 -3.71 2.20 -3.44
C PHE A 73 -5.04 1.45 -3.53
N ARG A 74 -5.13 0.31 -2.84
CA ARG A 74 -6.38 -0.38 -2.58
C ARG A 74 -6.75 -0.19 -1.10
N HIS A 75 -8.03 -0.20 -0.78
CA HIS A 75 -8.49 -0.13 0.59
C HIS A 75 -9.24 -1.41 0.94
N ALA A 76 -8.89 -2.01 2.08
CA ALA A 76 -9.71 -3.06 2.66
C ALA A 76 -11.07 -2.46 3.00
N ALA A 77 -12.15 -3.02 2.46
CA ALA A 77 -13.49 -2.65 2.88
C ALA A 77 -13.66 -3.04 4.35
N ARG A 78 -14.12 -2.11 5.19
CA ARG A 78 -14.47 -2.41 6.58
C ARG A 78 -15.58 -3.47 6.57
N GLN A 79 -15.31 -4.67 7.08
CA GLN A 79 -16.37 -5.62 7.43
C GLN A 79 -17.16 -5.00 8.59
N GLN A 80 -18.35 -4.47 8.31
CA GLN A 80 -19.33 -4.23 9.37
C GLN A 80 -19.89 -5.61 9.74
N SER A 81 -19.58 -6.10 10.94
CA SER A 81 -20.40 -7.17 11.53
C SER A 81 -21.82 -6.61 11.68
N ALA A 82 -22.74 -7.12 10.86
CA ALA A 82 -24.15 -6.97 11.13
C ALA A 82 -24.43 -7.63 12.48
N LEU A 83 -24.89 -6.83 13.45
CA LEU A 83 -25.65 -7.31 14.59
C LEU A 83 -27.09 -7.57 14.14
#